data_AF-A0A0K9NI10-F1
#
_entry.id   AF-A0A0K9NI10-F1
#
_cell.length_a   1.000
_cell.length_b   1.000
_cell.length_c   1.000
_cell.angle_alpha   90.00
_cell.angle_beta   90.00
_cell.angle_gamma   90.00
#
_symmetry.space_group_name_H-M   'P 1'
#
loop_
_entity.id
_entity.type
_entity.pdbx_description
1 polymer ?
#
loop_
_entity_poly.entity_id
_entity_poly.type
_entity_poly.pdbx_seq_one_letter_code
_entity_poly.pdbx_strand_id
1 'polypeptide(L)'
;MNLAWIYHLITQYSGAVFFLLIDSFLVFGMIILTRSQSYQISQNITTNESSNAHRYNYLQGQGGQFRNPYNHGIKKNCSNFFIYGYTSDEEVRAFS
;
A
#
# COMPACT_ATOMS: atom_id res chain seq x y z
N MET A 1 16.25 26.23 18.18
CA MET A 1 16.69 26.37 16.78
C MET A 1 16.52 27.83 16.39
N ASN A 2 17.60 28.57 16.15
CA ASN A 2 17.55 30.01 15.92
C ASN A 2 17.32 30.33 14.44
N LEU A 3 16.53 31.37 14.14
CA LEU A 3 16.25 31.82 12.76
C LEU A 3 17.53 32.13 11.96
N ALA A 4 18.55 32.70 12.61
CA ALA A 4 19.83 33.01 11.98
C ALA A 4 20.53 31.75 11.43
N TRP A 5 20.39 30.61 12.11
CA TRP A 5 21.01 29.36 11.72
C TRP A 5 20.26 28.72 10.53
N ILE A 6 18.93 28.81 10.52
CA ILE A 6 18.09 28.39 9.39
C ILE A 6 18.40 29.25 8.16
N TYR A 7 18.52 30.57 8.32
CA TYR A 7 18.86 31.48 7.23
C TYR A 7 20.24 31.18 6.64
N HIS A 8 21.22 30.87 7.49
CA HIS A 8 22.56 30.48 7.04
C HIS A 8 22.53 29.17 6.25
N LEU A 9 21.77 28.16 6.70
CA LEU A 9 21.60 26.90 5.97
C LEU A 9 20.91 27.10 4.61
N ILE A 10 19.86 27.91 4.54
CA ILE A 10 19.11 28.18 3.30
C ILE A 10 19.99 28.91 2.28
N THR A 11 20.83 29.85 2.72
CA THR A 11 21.66 30.67 1.83
C THR A 11 22.93 29.94 1.37
N GLN A 12 23.58 29.18 2.25
CA GLN A 12 24.82 28.45 1.92
C GLN A 12 24.56 27.09 1.25
N TYR A 13 23.46 26.41 1.61
CA TYR A 13 23.14 25.06 1.14
C TYR A 13 21.74 24.97 0.54
N SER A 14 21.36 25.99 -0.25
CA SER A 14 20.03 26.10 -0.88
C SER A 14 19.62 24.84 -1.65
N GLY A 15 20.55 24.22 -2.39
CA GLY A 15 20.31 22.99 -3.14
C GLY A 15 20.01 21.78 -2.24
N ALA A 16 20.73 21.62 -1.13
CA ALA A 16 20.48 20.53 -0.19
C ALA A 16 19.14 20.71 0.53
N VAL A 17 18.77 21.95 0.88
CA VAL A 17 17.46 22.27 1.47
C VAL A 17 16.35 21.94 0.47
N PHE A 18 16.47 22.33 -0.80
CA PHE A 18 15.48 22.03 -1.83
C PHE A 18 15.35 20.52 -2.09
N PHE A 19 16.48 19.80 -2.13
CA PHE A 19 16.50 18.35 -2.25
C PHE A 19 15.75 17.69 -1.07
N LEU A 20 16.06 18.06 0.17
CA LEU A 20 15.39 17.50 1.35
C LEU A 20 13.89 17.81 1.39
N LEU A 21 13.49 19.00 0.93
CA LEU A 21 12.07 19.34 0.82
C LEU A 21 11.36 18.42 -0.16
N ILE A 22 11.87 18.27 -1.38
CA ILE A 22 11.29 17.36 -2.38
C ILE A 22 11.30 15.91 -1.88
N ASP A 23 12.44 15.46 -1.35
CA ASP A 23 12.61 14.11 -0.84
C ASP A 23 11.59 13.80 0.27
N SER A 24 11.30 14.76 1.15
CA SER A 24 10.27 14.59 2.19
C SER A 24 8.88 14.30 1.61
N PHE A 25 8.50 14.97 0.51
CA PHE A 25 7.23 14.69 -0.17
C PHE A 25 7.26 13.32 -0.87
N LEU A 26 8.39 12.95 -1.47
CA LEU A 26 8.55 11.65 -2.12
C LEU A 26 8.47 10.51 -1.10
N VAL A 27 9.17 10.61 0.03
CA VAL A 27 9.12 9.64 1.13
C VAL A 27 7.70 9.52 1.68
N PHE A 28 7.00 10.65 1.86
CA PHE A 28 5.61 10.62 2.29
C PHE A 28 4.70 9.86 1.31
N GLY A 29 4.85 10.12 0.00
CA GLY A 29 4.14 9.37 -1.04
C GLY A 29 4.47 7.88 -1.02
N MET A 30 5.75 7.53 -0.87
CA MET A 30 6.20 6.15 -0.74
C MET A 30 5.53 5.46 0.45
N ILE A 31 5.45 6.10 1.62
CA ILE A 31 4.80 5.53 2.81
C ILE A 31 3.33 5.22 2.54
N ILE A 32 2.60 6.13 1.90
CA ILE A 32 1.18 5.90 1.56
C ILE A 32 1.03 4.71 0.62
N LEU A 33 1.83 4.65 -0.44
CA LEU A 33 1.79 3.56 -1.41
C LEU A 33 2.14 2.22 -0.77
N THR A 34 3.20 2.17 0.04
CA THR A 34 3.61 0.96 0.76
C THR A 34 2.52 0.48 1.73
N ARG A 35 1.85 1.39 2.45
CA ARG A 35 0.71 1.03 3.30
C ARG A 35 -0.45 0.45 2.48
N SER A 36 -0.77 1.06 1.34
CA SER A 36 -1.83 0.57 0.45
C SER A 36 -1.51 -0.82 -0.09
N GLN A 37 -0.27 -1.05 -0.55
CA GLN A 37 0.18 -2.35 -1.04
C GLN A 37 0.21 -3.40 0.08
N SER A 38 0.65 -3.02 1.27
CA SER A 38 0.66 -3.92 2.44
C SER A 38 -0.76 -4.32 2.83
N TYR A 39 -1.71 -3.38 2.78
CA TYR A 39 -3.13 -3.65 3.01
C TYR A 39 -3.68 -4.61 1.96
N GLN A 40 -3.39 -4.36 0.68
CA GLN A 40 -3.78 -5.21 -0.45
C GLN A 40 -3.28 -6.66 -0.26
N ILE A 41 -2.01 -6.83 0.10
CA ILE A 41 -1.42 -8.14 0.42
C ILE A 41 -2.12 -8.78 1.62
N SER A 42 -2.31 -8.03 2.70
CA SER A 42 -2.91 -8.54 3.94
C SER A 42 -4.34 -9.02 3.78
N GLN A 43 -5.05 -8.49 2.78
CA GLN A 43 -6.42 -8.88 2.48
C GLN A 43 -6.52 -9.79 1.26
N ASN A 44 -5.43 -10.03 0.53
CA ASN A 44 -5.45 -10.70 -0.78
C ASN A 44 -6.46 -10.04 -1.73
N ILE A 45 -6.29 -8.74 -1.97
CA ILE A 45 -7.11 -7.93 -2.88
C ILE A 45 -6.21 -7.11 -3.78
N THR A 46 -6.54 -7.02 -5.07
CA THR A 46 -5.82 -6.17 -6.02
C THR A 46 -6.33 -4.72 -5.99
N THR A 47 -5.51 -3.77 -6.46
CA THR A 47 -5.94 -2.36 -6.57
C THR A 47 -7.21 -2.24 -7.41
N ASN A 48 -7.30 -2.97 -8.53
CA ASN A 48 -8.48 -2.97 -9.41
C ASN A 48 -9.75 -3.42 -8.68
N GLU A 49 -9.66 -4.46 -7.86
CA GLU A 49 -10.77 -4.95 -7.04
C GLU A 49 -11.13 -3.94 -5.94
N SER A 50 -10.15 -3.28 -5.31
CA SER A 50 -10.41 -2.26 -4.29
C SER A 50 -11.11 -1.01 -4.87
N SER A 51 -10.68 -0.56 -6.06
CA SER A 51 -11.25 0.62 -6.74
C SER A 51 -12.59 0.33 -7.40
N ASN A 52 -12.81 -0.91 -7.87
CA ASN A 52 -14.05 -1.33 -8.52
C ASN A 52 -14.91 -2.23 -7.62
N ALA A 53 -14.71 -2.20 -6.30
CA ALA A 53 -15.45 -3.04 -5.35
C ALA A 53 -16.97 -2.88 -5.49
N HIS A 54 -17.43 -1.66 -5.82
CA HIS A 54 -18.84 -1.38 -6.07
C HIS A 54 -19.41 -2.11 -7.31
N ARG A 55 -18.58 -2.45 -8.30
CA ARG A 55 -19.03 -3.14 -9.52
C ARG A 55 -19.06 -4.66 -9.36
N TYR A 56 -18.26 -5.19 -8.43
CA TYR A 56 -18.16 -6.61 -8.17
C TYR A 56 -19.10 -7.03 -7.03
N ASN A 57 -20.27 -7.57 -7.37
CA ASN A 57 -21.27 -8.01 -6.39
C ASN A 57 -20.74 -9.07 -5.40
N TYR A 58 -19.71 -9.85 -5.76
CA TYR A 58 -19.09 -10.83 -4.87
C TYR A 58 -18.25 -10.18 -3.75
N LEU A 59 -17.84 -8.92 -3.93
CA LEU A 59 -17.16 -8.11 -2.91
C LEU A 59 -18.16 -7.37 -2.00
N GLN A 60 -19.47 -7.45 -2.29
CA GLN A 60 -20.53 -6.89 -1.47
C GLN A 60 -21.17 -8.01 -0.62
N GLY A 61 -20.97 -7.94 0.69
CA GLY A 61 -21.63 -8.82 1.66
C GLY A 61 -23.14 -8.59 1.72
N GLN A 62 -23.86 -9.49 2.39
CA GLN A 62 -25.33 -9.48 2.56
C GLN A 62 -25.92 -8.25 3.30
N GLY A 63 -25.17 -7.17 3.46
CA GLY A 63 -25.63 -5.89 4.02
C GLY A 63 -24.94 -4.67 3.40
N GLY A 64 -24.39 -4.79 2.18
CA GLY A 64 -23.63 -3.72 1.51
C GLY A 64 -22.23 -3.49 2.09
N GLN A 65 -21.82 -4.25 3.10
CA GLN A 65 -20.47 -4.20 3.65
C GLN A 65 -19.48 -4.90 2.71
N PHE A 66 -18.30 -4.31 2.54
CA PHE A 66 -17.23 -4.93 1.78
C PHE A 66 -16.83 -6.27 2.42
N ARG A 67 -16.94 -7.37 1.67
CA ARG A 67 -16.56 -8.71 2.13
C ARG A 67 -15.66 -9.35 1.10
N ASN A 68 -14.38 -9.52 1.42
CA ASN A 68 -13.44 -10.22 0.56
C ASN A 68 -13.47 -11.74 0.84
N PRO A 69 -13.99 -12.58 -0.08
CA PRO A 69 -14.00 -14.04 0.09
C PRO A 69 -12.59 -14.66 0.07
N TYR A 70 -11.59 -13.97 -0.49
CA TYR A 70 -10.20 -14.44 -0.56
C TYR A 70 -9.38 -14.08 0.68
N ASN A 71 -9.97 -13.35 1.63
CA ASN A 71 -9.31 -12.99 2.87
C ASN A 71 -9.35 -14.16 3.86
N HIS A 72 -8.23 -14.87 4.00
CA HIS A 72 -8.07 -15.97 4.96
C HIS A 72 -7.50 -15.53 6.32
N GLY A 73 -7.42 -14.21 6.57
CA GLY A 73 -6.85 -13.58 7.76
C GLY A 73 -5.45 -13.02 7.54
N ILE A 74 -5.15 -11.87 8.17
CA ILE A 74 -3.91 -11.09 8.00
C ILE A 74 -2.66 -11.96 8.13
N LYS A 75 -2.57 -12.78 9.18
CA LYS A 75 -1.40 -13.66 9.41
C LYS A 75 -1.19 -14.67 8.28
N LYS A 76 -2.28 -15.26 7.77
CA LYS A 76 -2.22 -16.30 6.74
C LYS A 76 -1.95 -15.72 5.36
N ASN A 77 -2.55 -14.56 5.05
CA ASN A 77 -2.32 -13.85 3.80
C ASN A 77 -0.89 -13.28 3.73
N CYS A 78 -0.39 -12.66 4.81
CA CYS A 78 0.99 -12.20 4.87
C CYS A 78 1.98 -13.36 4.83
N SER A 79 1.75 -14.44 5.58
CA SER A 79 2.61 -15.65 5.54
C SER A 79 2.64 -16.28 4.15
N ASN A 80 1.49 -16.38 3.46
CA ASN A 80 1.44 -16.88 2.09
C ASN A 80 2.24 -15.98 1.14
N PHE A 81 2.11 -14.66 1.24
CA PHE A 81 2.87 -13.74 0.40
C PHE A 81 4.38 -13.82 0.65
N PHE A 82 4.82 -13.93 1.91
CA PHE A 82 6.26 -14.03 2.23
C PHE A 82 6.87 -15.39 1.86
N ILE A 83 6.08 -16.48 1.91
CA ILE A 83 6.57 -17.84 1.65
C ILE A 83 6.45 -18.23 0.17
N TYR A 84 5.30 -17.94 -0.46
CA TYR A 84 4.97 -18.39 -1.82
C TYR A 84 4.95 -17.25 -2.84
N GLY A 85 5.10 -15.99 -2.42
CA GLY A 85 4.93 -14.84 -3.30
C GLY A 85 3.46 -14.62 -3.69
N TYR A 86 3.25 -14.02 -4.86
CA TYR A 86 1.91 -13.85 -5.43
C TYR A 86 1.49 -15.14 -6.14
N THR A 87 0.68 -15.96 -5.48
CA THR A 87 0.11 -17.16 -6.11
C THR A 87 -1.08 -16.74 -6.96
N SER A 88 -0.96 -16.83 -8.28
CA SER A 88 -2.09 -16.62 -9.20
C SER A 88 -3.15 -17.70 -8.99
N ASP A 89 -4.43 -17.33 -8.92
CA ASP A 89 -5.60 -18.22 -8.76
C ASP A 89 -5.75 -19.32 -9.84
N GLU A 90 -4.82 -19.38 -10.81
CA GLU A 90 -4.71 -20.46 -11.78
C GLU A 90 -4.16 -21.75 -11.17
N GLU A 91 -3.28 -21.68 -10.16
CA GLU A 91 -2.71 -22.87 -9.52
C GLU A 91 -3.70 -23.59 -8.60
N VAL A 92 -4.58 -22.86 -7.92
CA VAL A 92 -5.57 -23.47 -6.99
C VAL A 92 -6.66 -24.24 -7.75
N ARG A 93 -6.99 -23.83 -8.99
CA ARG A 93 -7.91 -24.58 -9.86
C ARG A 93 -7.27 -25.76 -10.59
N ALA A 94 -5.94 -25.86 -10.62
CA ALA A 94 -5.26 -27.00 -11.22
C ALA A 94 -5.25 -28.26 -10.32
N PHE A 95 -5.66 -28.13 -9.06
CA PHE A 95 -5.67 -29.21 -8.06
C PHE A 95 -7.04 -29.49 -7.41
N SER A 96 -8.14 -29.00 -7.98
CA SER A 96 -9.53 -29.35 -7.58
C SER A 96 -10.24 -30.14 -8.67
#